data_AF-A0A420IXG5-F1
#
_entry.id   AF-A0A420IXG5-F1
#
_cell.length_a   1.000
_cell.length_b   1.000
_cell.length_c   1.000
_cell.angle_alpha   90.00
_cell.angle_beta   90.00
_cell.angle_gamma   90.00
#
_symmetry.space_group_name_H-M   'P 1'
#
loop_
_entity.id
_entity.type
_entity.pdbx_description
1 polymer ?
#
loop_
_entity_poly.entity_id
_entity_poly.type
_entity_poly.pdbx_seq_one_letter_code
_entity_poly.pdbx_strand_id
1 'polypeptide(L)'
;MGNDGGSIPRRIELVKEAARKPNTTEVKATLLEAQTHAWKICPLSNQPLVAPIVSDSAGVLYNKDAILEKLIPKTDESTEIDALQGRVSCLRDVVEVHFTLMKDGDEEKKVCSVTSKELGPNTKAVYLVPCGHAFWEVAIRELKSNRCVECDEEYLPENIINILPTTSNEISKLAMRINKLRQAGLTHSLKKAPGCKKRRKTAAITTMSDDTSRKDCIISTSNGIKNLATASLTSRVLEEQEERNKRRKIGMNENLKSLFSSKCHSVETYSSDFMTRGFSLPTKK
;
A
#
# COMPACT_ATOMS: atom_id res chain seq x y z
N MET A 1 -49.93 36.83 -35.36
CA MET A 1 -48.47 36.69 -35.15
C MET A 1 -48.28 35.46 -34.29
N GLY A 2 -47.98 34.31 -34.90
CA GLY A 2 -47.86 33.04 -34.19
C GLY A 2 -47.10 32.09 -35.10
N ASN A 3 -45.78 32.19 -35.08
CA ASN A 3 -44.90 31.32 -35.85
C ASN A 3 -43.88 30.73 -34.89
N ASP A 4 -44.37 29.85 -34.02
CA ASP A 4 -43.54 28.96 -33.22
C ASP A 4 -44.17 27.56 -33.24
N GLY A 5 -44.18 26.98 -34.45
CA GLY A 5 -44.41 25.57 -34.63
C GLY A 5 -43.07 24.88 -34.53
N GLY A 6 -42.68 24.49 -33.31
CA GLY A 6 -41.48 23.70 -33.06
C GLY A 6 -41.47 22.47 -33.96
N SER A 7 -40.64 22.51 -35.01
CA SER A 7 -40.48 21.40 -35.94
C SER A 7 -39.85 20.24 -35.20
N ILE A 8 -40.62 19.18 -34.96
CA ILE A 8 -40.13 17.95 -34.35
C ILE A 8 -39.07 17.37 -35.29
N PRO A 9 -37.81 17.22 -34.85
CA PRO A 9 -36.72 16.70 -35.68
C PRO A 9 -37.09 15.33 -36.23
N ARG A 10 -36.90 15.13 -37.55
CA ARG A 10 -37.19 13.83 -38.15
C ARG A 10 -36.09 12.84 -37.76
N ARG A 11 -36.43 11.55 -37.62
CA ARG A 11 -35.48 10.47 -37.26
C ARG A 11 -34.18 10.51 -38.08
N ILE A 12 -34.27 10.91 -39.35
CA ILE A 12 -33.13 10.99 -40.27
C ILE A 12 -32.14 12.09 -39.85
N GLU A 13 -32.62 13.19 -39.26
CA GLU A 13 -31.81 14.31 -38.77
C GLU A 13 -31.10 13.91 -37.47
N LEU A 14 -31.83 13.31 -36.52
CA LEU A 14 -31.26 12.74 -35.28
C LEU A 14 -30.15 11.70 -35.54
N VAL A 15 -30.34 10.82 -36.52
CA VAL A 15 -29.34 9.79 -36.87
C VAL A 15 -28.11 10.41 -37.53
N LYS A 16 -28.28 11.47 -38.35
CA LYS A 16 -27.15 12.18 -38.97
C LYS A 16 -26.34 12.99 -37.96
N GLU A 17 -27.00 13.58 -36.96
CA GLU A 17 -26.34 14.28 -35.86
C GLU A 17 -25.58 13.32 -34.95
N ALA A 18 -26.15 12.15 -34.62
CA ALA A 18 -25.47 11.13 -33.82
C ALA A 18 -24.29 10.46 -34.54
N ALA A 19 -24.35 10.34 -35.88
CA ALA A 19 -23.26 9.80 -36.70
C ALA A 19 -22.17 10.84 -37.03
N ARG A 20 -22.39 12.11 -36.68
CA ARG A 20 -21.40 13.17 -36.88
C ARG A 20 -20.22 12.96 -35.93
N LYS A 21 -19.00 12.99 -36.47
CA LYS A 21 -17.79 13.04 -35.63
C LYS A 21 -17.80 14.38 -34.88
N PRO A 22 -17.67 14.38 -33.54
CA PRO A 22 -17.73 15.61 -32.77
C PRO A 22 -16.61 16.55 -33.21
N ASN A 23 -16.93 17.85 -33.23
CA ASN A 23 -15.95 18.87 -33.57
C ASN A 23 -14.84 18.91 -32.53
N THR A 24 -13.66 19.44 -32.89
CA THR A 24 -12.54 19.58 -31.94
C THR A 24 -12.90 20.46 -30.73
N THR A 25 -13.82 21.41 -30.90
CA THR A 25 -14.37 22.23 -29.82
C THR A 25 -15.25 21.42 -28.87
N GLU A 26 -16.14 20.57 -29.40
CA GLU A 26 -17.01 19.69 -28.62
C GLU A 26 -16.20 18.64 -27.85
N VAL A 27 -15.15 18.07 -28.45
CA VAL A 27 -14.24 17.16 -27.76
C VAL A 27 -13.51 17.86 -26.61
N LYS A 28 -13.07 19.11 -26.80
CA LYS A 28 -12.43 19.88 -25.72
C LYS A 28 -13.41 20.22 -24.59
N ALA A 29 -14.64 20.56 -24.92
CA ALA A 29 -15.69 20.85 -23.93
C ALA A 29 -16.00 19.61 -23.09
N THR A 30 -16.22 18.46 -23.74
CA THR A 30 -16.49 17.19 -23.03
C THR A 30 -15.32 16.75 -22.15
N LEU A 31 -14.07 16.96 -22.58
CA LEU A 31 -12.89 16.70 -21.75
C LEU A 31 -12.84 17.61 -20.52
N LEU A 32 -13.14 18.90 -20.68
CA LEU A 32 -13.18 19.85 -19.56
C LEU A 32 -14.30 19.47 -18.58
N GLU A 33 -15.48 19.12 -19.07
CA GLU A 33 -16.59 18.62 -18.26
C GLU A 33 -16.18 17.37 -17.48
N ALA A 34 -15.61 16.36 -18.16
CA ALA A 34 -15.12 15.15 -17.50
C ALA A 34 -14.06 15.45 -16.43
N GLN A 35 -13.18 16.41 -16.68
CA GLN A 35 -12.16 16.82 -15.73
C GLN A 35 -12.76 17.57 -14.54
N THR A 36 -13.71 18.50 -14.76
CA THR A 36 -14.42 19.18 -13.67
C THR A 36 -15.17 18.18 -12.78
N HIS A 37 -15.79 17.18 -13.40
CA HIS A 37 -16.45 16.09 -12.69
C HIS A 37 -15.45 15.30 -11.85
N ALA A 38 -14.31 14.88 -12.43
CA ALA A 38 -13.28 14.10 -11.72
C ALA A 38 -12.62 14.87 -10.56
N TRP A 39 -12.57 16.20 -10.60
CA TRP A 39 -12.06 17.05 -9.50
C TRP A 39 -13.05 17.23 -8.35
N LYS A 40 -14.34 16.98 -8.61
CA LYS A 40 -15.43 17.17 -7.65
C LYS A 40 -16.01 15.88 -7.11
N ILE A 41 -16.03 14.81 -7.91
CA ILE A 41 -16.79 13.58 -7.65
C ILE A 41 -15.86 12.37 -7.66
N CYS A 42 -16.01 11.51 -6.66
CA CYS A 42 -15.33 10.22 -6.56
C CYS A 42 -15.92 9.23 -7.59
N PRO A 43 -15.12 8.60 -8.45
CA PRO A 43 -15.62 7.68 -9.48
C PRO A 43 -16.09 6.32 -8.92
N LEU A 44 -15.74 5.96 -7.67
CA LEU A 44 -16.21 4.70 -7.05
C LEU A 44 -17.56 4.87 -6.36
N SER A 45 -17.76 5.99 -5.65
CA SER A 45 -18.96 6.22 -4.84
C SER A 45 -19.96 7.18 -5.48
N ASN A 46 -19.58 7.89 -6.56
CA ASN A 46 -20.35 8.99 -7.16
C ASN A 46 -20.75 10.09 -6.15
N GLN A 47 -20.01 10.20 -5.05
CA GLN A 47 -20.18 11.23 -4.04
C GLN A 47 -19.14 12.35 -4.23
N PRO A 48 -19.40 13.56 -3.72
CA PRO A 48 -18.40 14.62 -3.73
C PRO A 48 -17.12 14.18 -3.02
N LEU A 49 -15.97 14.68 -3.51
CA LEU A 49 -14.67 14.40 -2.92
C LEU A 49 -14.54 15.15 -1.60
N VAL A 50 -14.43 14.39 -0.51
CA VAL A 50 -14.30 14.90 0.86
C VAL A 50 -12.96 14.43 1.43
N ALA A 51 -12.26 15.32 2.15
CA ALA A 51 -11.03 14.94 2.84
C ALA A 51 -11.33 13.90 3.94
N PRO A 52 -10.56 12.80 4.05
CA PRO A 52 -9.30 12.49 3.37
C PRO A 52 -9.46 11.98 1.93
N ILE A 53 -8.81 12.68 0.99
CA ILE A 53 -8.75 12.31 -0.43
C ILE A 53 -7.50 11.46 -0.65
N VAL A 54 -7.64 10.41 -1.44
CA VAL A 54 -6.57 9.47 -1.72
C VAL A 54 -6.39 9.31 -3.23
N SER A 55 -5.18 8.99 -3.66
CA SER A 55 -4.82 8.91 -5.07
C SER A 55 -4.10 7.62 -5.43
N ASP A 56 -4.44 7.12 -6.61
CA ASP A 56 -3.83 5.94 -7.21
C ASP A 56 -2.57 6.29 -8.02
N SER A 57 -1.84 5.25 -8.43
CA SER A 57 -0.68 5.36 -9.34
C SER A 57 -0.97 6.03 -10.69
N ALA A 58 -2.23 6.09 -11.11
CA ALA A 58 -2.67 6.80 -12.31
C ALA A 58 -3.01 8.28 -12.08
N GLY A 59 -2.95 8.75 -10.82
CA GLY A 59 -3.32 10.11 -10.44
C GLY A 59 -4.82 10.36 -10.34
N VAL A 60 -5.64 9.31 -10.28
CA VAL A 60 -7.09 9.42 -10.06
C VAL A 60 -7.36 9.62 -8.58
N LEU A 61 -8.30 10.51 -8.25
CA LEU A 61 -8.69 10.85 -6.88
C LEU A 61 -9.91 10.06 -6.44
N TYR A 62 -9.89 9.61 -5.20
CA TYR A 62 -10.96 8.85 -4.57
C TYR A 62 -11.17 9.32 -3.13
N ASN A 63 -12.36 9.04 -2.58
CA ASN A 63 -12.57 9.12 -1.14
C ASN A 63 -11.95 7.90 -0.47
N LYS A 64 -11.26 8.11 0.66
CA LYS A 64 -10.62 7.02 1.41
C LYS A 64 -11.63 5.91 1.77
N ASP A 65 -12.82 6.32 2.22
CA ASP A 65 -13.88 5.40 2.63
C ASP A 65 -14.34 4.50 1.47
N ALA A 66 -14.50 5.07 0.27
CA ALA A 66 -14.90 4.33 -0.92
C ALA A 66 -13.87 3.27 -1.32
N ILE A 67 -12.56 3.58 -1.20
CA ILE A 67 -11.51 2.58 -1.45
C ILE A 67 -11.54 1.49 -0.38
N LEU A 68 -11.68 1.85 0.89
CA LEU A 68 -11.72 0.90 1.98
C LEU A 68 -12.90 -0.07 1.82
N GLU A 69 -14.08 0.43 1.49
CA GLU A 69 -15.27 -0.39 1.21
C GLU A 69 -15.08 -1.36 0.05
N LYS A 70 -14.28 -1.00 -0.97
CA LYS A 70 -13.97 -1.87 -2.10
C LYS A 70 -12.87 -2.88 -1.79
N LEU A 71 -11.94 -2.55 -0.89
CA LEU A 71 -10.89 -3.47 -0.44
C LEU A 71 -11.40 -4.52 0.56
N ILE A 72 -12.51 -4.24 1.24
CA ILE A 72 -13.17 -5.23 2.10
C ILE A 72 -13.96 -6.18 1.19
N PRO A 73 -13.64 -7.49 1.19
CA PRO A 73 -14.39 -8.47 0.40
C PRO A 73 -15.84 -8.50 0.89
N LYS A 74 -16.76 -7.99 0.08
CA LYS A 74 -18.20 -8.14 0.34
C LYS A 74 -18.57 -9.56 -0.09
N THR A 75 -19.28 -10.27 0.78
CA THR A 75 -19.69 -11.67 0.59
C THR A 75 -20.56 -11.91 -0.65
N ASP A 76 -21.10 -10.84 -1.25
CA ASP A 76 -21.93 -10.88 -2.44
C ASP A 76 -21.08 -10.57 -3.68
N GLU A 77 -20.39 -11.60 -4.17
CA GLU A 77 -19.68 -11.64 -5.44
C GLU A 77 -20.64 -11.35 -6.59
N SER A 78 -20.79 -10.08 -6.96
CA SER A 78 -21.42 -9.68 -8.21
C SER A 78 -20.45 -8.79 -8.95
N THR A 79 -19.78 -9.38 -9.94
CA THR A 79 -19.42 -8.87 -11.28
C THR A 79 -19.53 -7.37 -11.56
N GLU A 80 -19.11 -6.51 -10.64
CA GLU A 80 -18.81 -5.13 -10.94
C GLU A 80 -17.44 -5.16 -11.61
N ILE A 81 -17.42 -4.86 -12.91
CA ILE A 81 -16.21 -4.58 -13.68
C ILE A 81 -15.23 -3.88 -12.77
N ASP A 82 -14.08 -4.50 -12.51
CA ASP A 82 -13.08 -3.99 -11.57
C ASP A 82 -12.78 -2.52 -11.89
N ALA A 83 -13.44 -1.62 -11.15
CA ALA A 83 -13.42 -0.19 -11.41
C ALA A 83 -12.01 0.38 -11.21
N LEU A 84 -11.19 -0.37 -10.46
CA LEU A 84 -9.79 -0.08 -10.20
C LEU A 84 -8.85 -0.69 -11.25
N GLN A 85 -9.36 -1.51 -12.18
CA GLN A 85 -8.63 -2.15 -13.28
C GLN A 85 -7.35 -2.87 -12.81
N GLY A 86 -7.39 -3.49 -11.63
CA GLY A 86 -6.27 -4.18 -10.99
C GLY A 86 -5.14 -3.26 -10.55
N ARG A 87 -5.37 -1.94 -10.47
CA ARG A 87 -4.35 -0.96 -10.04
C ARG A 87 -4.15 -0.93 -8.54
N VAL A 88 -5.22 -1.09 -7.77
CA VAL A 88 -5.19 -1.01 -6.31
C VAL A 88 -5.54 -2.38 -5.75
N SER A 89 -4.56 -3.00 -5.09
CA SER A 89 -4.73 -4.29 -4.43
C SER A 89 -4.67 -4.18 -2.90
N CYS A 90 -4.01 -3.14 -2.40
CA CYS A 90 -3.83 -2.91 -0.99
C CYS A 90 -3.79 -1.41 -0.67
N LEU A 91 -3.99 -1.07 0.61
CA LEU A 91 -3.92 0.33 1.09
C LEU A 91 -2.55 0.98 0.86
N ARG A 92 -1.49 0.20 0.58
CA ARG A 92 -0.15 0.70 0.26
C ARG A 92 0.02 1.09 -1.21
N ASP A 93 -0.97 0.80 -2.05
CA ASP A 93 -0.99 1.22 -3.46
C ASP A 93 -1.61 2.62 -3.62
N VAL A 94 -2.09 3.21 -2.53
CA VAL A 94 -2.77 4.50 -2.52
C VAL A 94 -2.01 5.49 -1.64
N VAL A 95 -1.95 6.75 -2.05
CA VAL A 95 -1.31 7.84 -1.29
C VAL A 95 -2.37 8.89 -0.95
N GLU A 96 -2.43 9.28 0.32
CA GLU A 96 -3.31 10.36 0.76
C GLU A 96 -2.79 11.68 0.21
N VAL A 97 -3.66 12.47 -0.41
CA VAL A 97 -3.29 13.75 -1.02
C VAL A 97 -3.76 14.88 -0.15
N HIS A 98 -2.81 15.71 0.28
CA HIS A 98 -3.07 16.89 1.09
C HIS A 98 -3.21 18.12 0.20
N PHE A 99 -4.41 18.70 0.23
CA PHE A 99 -4.71 19.97 -0.42
C PHE A 99 -4.86 21.04 0.65
N THR A 100 -4.20 22.19 0.46
CA THR A 100 -4.52 23.39 1.23
C THR A 100 -5.85 23.96 0.74
N LEU A 101 -6.80 24.15 1.65
CA LEU A 101 -8.11 24.74 1.36
C LEU A 101 -8.08 26.23 1.69
N MET A 102 -8.49 27.05 0.74
CA MET A 102 -8.72 28.48 0.93
C MET A 102 -10.22 28.75 0.81
N LYS A 103 -10.77 29.50 1.76
CA LYS A 103 -12.18 29.90 1.76
C LYS A 103 -12.31 31.23 1.05
N ASP A 104 -12.81 31.20 -0.18
CA ASP A 104 -13.18 32.39 -0.93
C ASP A 104 -14.70 32.55 -0.85
N GLY A 105 -15.19 33.10 0.26
CA GLY A 105 -16.63 33.21 0.53
C GLY A 105 -17.26 31.87 0.94
N ASP A 106 -18.36 31.49 0.28
CA ASP A 106 -19.12 30.27 0.57
C ASP A 106 -18.53 29.01 -0.10
N GLU A 107 -17.56 29.15 -1.01
CA GLU A 107 -16.93 28.04 -1.72
C GLU A 107 -15.51 27.76 -1.19
N GLU A 108 -15.24 26.51 -0.84
CA GLU A 108 -13.91 26.04 -0.45
C GLU A 108 -13.12 25.64 -1.69
N LYS A 109 -12.03 26.37 -1.99
CA LYS A 109 -11.17 26.11 -3.14
C LYS A 109 -9.87 25.43 -2.70
N LYS A 110 -9.46 24.42 -3.46
CA LYS A 110 -8.16 23.77 -3.29
C LYS A 110 -7.10 24.66 -3.92
N VAL A 111 -6.09 25.06 -3.17
CA VAL A 111 -5.00 25.92 -3.64
C VAL A 111 -3.65 25.24 -3.45
N CYS A 112 -2.65 25.66 -4.22
CA CYS A 112 -1.25 25.30 -4.03
C CYS A 112 -0.63 26.16 -2.93
N SER A 113 0.05 25.56 -1.95
CA SER A 113 0.69 26.28 -0.84
C SER A 113 1.79 27.26 -1.27
N VAL A 114 2.51 26.96 -2.34
CA VAL A 114 3.65 27.77 -2.82
C VAL A 114 3.18 28.95 -3.67
N THR A 115 2.26 28.71 -4.59
CA THR A 115 1.87 29.72 -5.60
C THR A 115 0.53 30.38 -5.33
N SER A 116 -0.20 29.93 -4.30
CA SER A 116 -1.56 30.37 -3.96
C SER A 116 -2.54 30.32 -5.15
N LYS A 117 -2.23 29.49 -6.15
CA LYS A 117 -3.08 29.27 -7.33
C LYS A 117 -4.06 28.16 -7.06
N GLU A 118 -5.29 28.34 -7.52
CA GLU A 118 -6.33 27.33 -7.48
C GLU A 118 -5.90 26.07 -8.25
N LEU A 119 -6.01 24.92 -7.61
CA LEU A 119 -5.80 23.60 -8.19
C LEU A 119 -7.15 23.08 -8.68
N GLY A 120 -7.26 22.92 -9.99
CA GLY A 120 -8.49 22.46 -10.63
C GLY A 120 -8.28 21.94 -12.05
N PRO A 121 -9.37 21.77 -12.82
CA PRO A 121 -9.32 21.14 -14.16
C PRO A 121 -8.46 21.94 -15.15
N ASN A 122 -8.47 23.26 -15.06
CA ASN A 122 -7.73 24.12 -15.98
C ASN A 122 -6.21 24.14 -15.70
N THR A 123 -5.78 23.65 -14.54
CA THR A 123 -4.40 23.71 -14.08
C THR A 123 -3.83 22.31 -13.92
N LYS A 124 -2.60 22.09 -14.38
CA LYS A 124 -1.92 20.82 -14.14
C LYS A 124 -1.41 20.75 -12.70
N ALA A 125 -2.07 19.95 -11.88
CA ALA A 125 -1.68 19.70 -10.50
C ALA A 125 -0.84 18.42 -10.42
N VAL A 126 0.13 18.41 -9.51
CA VAL A 126 0.99 17.26 -9.20
C VAL A 126 1.02 17.04 -7.70
N TYR A 127 1.25 15.82 -7.25
CA TYR A 127 1.59 15.55 -5.85
C TYR A 127 2.90 14.77 -5.76
N LEU A 128 3.52 14.86 -4.60
CA LEU A 128 4.81 14.24 -4.32
C LEU A 128 4.62 12.96 -3.50
N VAL A 129 5.33 11.89 -3.86
CA VAL A 129 5.37 10.64 -3.08
C VAL A 129 6.74 10.55 -2.39
N PRO A 130 6.80 10.28 -1.07
CA PRO A 130 5.75 9.69 -0.22
C PRO A 130 4.83 10.66 0.55
N CYS A 131 5.13 11.95 0.61
CA CYS A 131 4.46 12.89 1.52
C CYS A 131 2.98 13.20 1.18
N GLY A 132 2.58 13.14 -0.08
CA GLY A 132 1.19 13.39 -0.50
C GLY A 132 0.81 14.86 -0.70
N HIS A 133 1.69 15.84 -0.47
CA HIS A 133 1.39 17.25 -0.71
C HIS A 133 1.17 17.58 -2.19
N ALA A 134 0.12 18.34 -2.49
CA ALA A 134 -0.27 18.74 -3.84
C ALA A 134 0.22 20.14 -4.21
N PHE A 135 0.82 20.26 -5.40
CA PHE A 135 1.38 21.48 -5.95
C PHE A 135 0.95 21.72 -7.39
N TRP A 136 1.21 22.93 -7.88
CA TRP A 136 1.13 23.22 -9.31
C TRP A 136 2.37 22.69 -10.03
N GLU A 137 2.20 22.04 -11.20
CA GLU A 137 3.30 21.40 -11.94
C GLU A 137 4.45 22.37 -12.25
N VAL A 138 4.11 23.61 -12.63
CA VAL A 138 5.09 24.63 -12.99
C VAL A 138 5.93 25.04 -11.77
N ALA A 139 5.32 25.13 -10.59
CA ALA A 139 6.02 25.49 -9.36
C ALA A 139 7.13 24.48 -9.01
N ILE A 140 6.83 23.19 -9.08
CA ILE A 140 7.83 22.13 -8.81
C ILE A 140 8.95 22.14 -9.87
N ARG A 141 8.60 22.40 -11.13
CA ARG A 141 9.59 22.47 -12.22
C ARG A 141 10.55 23.65 -12.07
N GLU A 142 10.07 24.77 -11.52
CA GLU A 142 10.87 25.97 -11.28
C GLU A 142 11.75 25.82 -10.04
N LEU A 143 11.22 25.25 -8.96
CA LEU A 143 11.95 25.07 -7.70
C LEU A 143 13.13 24.11 -7.82
N LYS A 144 13.01 23.05 -8.65
CA LYS A 144 14.05 22.01 -8.86
C LYS A 144 14.68 21.49 -7.54
N SER A 145 13.92 21.51 -6.45
CA SER A 145 14.36 21.00 -5.16
C SER A 145 14.05 19.52 -5.06
N ASN A 146 14.93 18.74 -4.41
CA ASN A 146 14.68 17.32 -4.14
C ASN A 146 13.91 17.10 -2.80
N ARG A 147 13.34 18.17 -2.24
CA ARG A 147 12.68 18.21 -0.94
C ARG A 147 11.33 18.91 -1.04
N CYS A 148 10.33 18.37 -0.35
CA CYS A 148 8.99 18.94 -0.28
C CYS A 148 9.02 20.29 0.46
N VAL A 149 8.29 21.28 -0.03
CA VAL A 149 8.26 22.63 0.58
C VAL A 149 7.43 22.68 1.87
N GLU A 150 6.51 21.72 2.07
CA GLU A 150 5.62 21.68 3.23
C GLU A 150 6.15 20.83 4.38
N CYS A 151 6.81 19.70 4.08
CA CYS A 151 7.26 18.75 5.10
C CYS A 151 8.76 18.39 5.02
N ASP A 152 9.53 19.04 4.15
CA ASP A 152 10.96 18.80 3.92
C ASP A 152 11.35 17.35 3.54
N GLU A 153 10.37 16.51 3.23
CA GLU A 153 10.62 15.11 2.88
C GLU A 153 11.30 14.99 1.51
N GLU A 154 12.30 14.11 1.42
CA GLU A 154 13.06 13.89 0.20
C GLU A 154 12.26 13.07 -0.82
N TYR A 155 12.24 13.54 -2.06
CA TYR A 155 11.55 12.87 -3.15
C TYR A 155 12.43 12.83 -4.40
N LEU A 156 12.20 11.80 -5.23
CA LEU A 156 12.85 11.68 -6.53
C LEU A 156 11.99 12.36 -7.61
N PRO A 157 12.60 12.91 -8.67
CA PRO A 157 11.83 13.51 -9.77
C PRO A 157 10.93 12.48 -10.48
N GLU A 158 11.27 11.18 -10.41
CA GLU A 158 10.38 10.12 -10.89
C GLU A 158 9.09 10.04 -10.05
N ASN A 159 9.14 10.43 -8.77
CA ASN A 159 8.05 10.38 -7.78
C ASN A 159 7.10 11.59 -7.81
N ILE A 160 7.16 12.40 -8.86
CA ILE A 160 6.21 13.47 -9.12
C ILE A 160 5.06 12.87 -9.94
N ILE A 161 3.83 12.95 -9.41
CA ILE A 161 2.67 12.31 -10.02
C ILE A 161 1.64 13.35 -10.39
N ASN A 162 1.24 13.37 -11.67
CA ASN A 162 0.22 14.26 -12.19
C ASN A 162 -1.16 13.80 -11.72
N ILE A 163 -1.95 14.72 -11.18
CA ILE A 163 -3.34 14.51 -10.80
C ILE A 163 -4.20 14.59 -12.07
N LEU A 164 -5.00 13.55 -12.31
CA LEU A 164 -5.95 13.45 -13.43
C LEU A 164 -5.33 13.86 -14.78
N PRO A 165 -4.29 13.14 -15.25
CA PRO A 165 -3.58 13.48 -16.48
C PRO A 165 -4.51 13.35 -17.70
N THR A 166 -4.57 14.40 -18.53
CA THR A 166 -5.35 14.40 -19.78
C THR A 166 -4.53 14.01 -21.00
N THR A 167 -3.20 14.12 -20.94
CA THR A 167 -2.33 13.81 -22.07
C THR A 167 -1.88 12.35 -22.05
N SER A 168 -1.88 11.71 -23.23
CA SER A 168 -1.39 10.33 -23.40
C SER A 168 0.08 10.15 -22.98
N ASN A 169 0.89 11.20 -23.13
CA ASN A 169 2.29 11.22 -22.72
C ASN A 169 2.45 11.15 -21.20
N GLU A 170 1.58 11.81 -20.43
CA GLU A 170 1.61 11.75 -18.96
C GLU A 170 1.13 10.37 -18.47
N ILE A 171 0.05 9.84 -19.08
CA ILE A 171 -0.49 8.52 -18.76
C ILE A 171 0.56 7.42 -19.00
N SER A 172 1.26 7.47 -20.13
CA SER A 172 2.31 6.49 -20.44
C SER A 172 3.51 6.60 -19.50
N LYS A 173 3.89 7.80 -19.05
CA LYS A 173 4.93 7.99 -18.02
C LYS A 173 4.54 7.35 -16.70
N LEU A 174 3.30 7.54 -16.23
CA LEU A 174 2.81 6.91 -15.01
C LEU A 174 2.74 5.39 -15.13
N ALA A 175 2.33 4.87 -16.30
CA ALA A 175 2.34 3.44 -16.59
C ALA A 175 3.76 2.84 -16.57
N MET A 176 4.73 3.53 -17.16
CA MET A 176 6.14 3.10 -17.12
C MET A 176 6.69 3.12 -15.68
N ARG A 177 6.37 4.16 -14.92
CA ARG A 177 6.74 4.29 -13.50
C ARG A 177 6.22 3.13 -12.66
N ILE A 178 4.92 2.79 -12.74
CA ILE A 178 4.36 1.71 -11.94
C ILE A 178 4.96 0.34 -12.33
N ASN A 179 5.29 0.13 -13.61
CA ASN A 179 5.97 -1.07 -14.06
C ASN A 179 7.40 -1.18 -13.48
N LYS A 180 8.16 -0.07 -13.42
CA LYS A 180 9.47 -0.03 -12.74
C LYS A 180 9.33 -0.36 -11.24
N LEU A 181 8.35 0.24 -10.56
CA LEU A 181 8.11 0.00 -9.13
C LEU A 181 7.72 -1.47 -8.86
N ARG A 182 6.87 -2.05 -9.70
CA ARG A 182 6.49 -3.48 -9.65
C ARG A 182 7.70 -4.39 -9.82
N GLN A 183 8.61 -4.09 -10.76
CA GLN A 183 9.87 -4.83 -10.94
C GLN A 183 10.78 -4.74 -9.71
N ALA A 184 10.79 -3.59 -9.03
CA ALA A 184 11.50 -3.37 -7.77
C ALA A 184 10.77 -3.95 -6.54
N GLY A 185 9.55 -4.45 -6.68
CA GLY A 185 8.73 -4.97 -5.58
C GLY A 185 8.18 -3.89 -4.63
N LEU A 186 8.13 -2.65 -5.11
CA LEU A 186 7.60 -1.49 -4.40
C LEU A 186 6.17 -1.19 -4.88
N THR A 187 5.33 -0.72 -3.97
CA THR A 187 4.00 -0.19 -4.25
C THR A 187 4.09 1.28 -4.61
N HIS A 188 2.95 1.85 -4.99
CA HIS A 188 2.82 3.26 -5.31
C HIS A 188 3.34 4.18 -4.19
N SER A 189 3.05 3.88 -2.91
CA SER A 189 3.57 4.64 -1.75
C SER A 189 5.04 4.33 -1.40
N LEU A 190 5.82 3.71 -2.31
CA LEU A 190 7.21 3.29 -2.10
C LEU A 190 7.39 2.27 -0.94
N LYS A 191 6.30 1.62 -0.52
CA LYS A 191 6.32 0.56 0.49
C LYS A 191 6.48 -0.79 -0.19
N LYS A 192 6.92 -1.82 0.53
CA LYS A 192 7.06 -3.16 -0.05
C LYS A 192 5.69 -3.77 -0.34
N ALA A 193 5.55 -4.39 -1.51
CA ALA A 193 4.32 -5.07 -1.90
C ALA A 193 3.98 -6.24 -0.95
N PRO A 194 2.70 -6.43 -0.59
CA PRO A 194 2.28 -7.60 0.18
C PRO A 194 2.57 -8.88 -0.62
N GLY A 195 3.21 -9.86 0.01
CA GLY A 195 3.58 -11.13 -0.65
C GLY A 195 5.03 -11.22 -1.14
N CYS A 196 5.79 -10.12 -1.15
CA CYS A 196 7.23 -10.18 -1.40
C CYS A 196 7.95 -10.72 -0.15
N LYS A 197 7.97 -12.05 0.01
CA LYS A 197 8.84 -12.75 0.97
C LYS A 197 10.26 -12.23 0.77
N LYS A 198 10.95 -11.91 1.86
CA LYS A 198 12.30 -11.32 1.94
C LYS A 198 13.33 -12.15 1.15
N ARG A 199 13.33 -12.10 -0.18
CA ARG A 199 14.44 -12.58 -1.01
C ARG A 199 15.54 -11.55 -0.86
N ARG A 200 16.50 -11.89 -0.01
CA ARG A 200 17.79 -11.22 0.13
C ARG A 200 18.46 -11.29 -1.25
N LYS A 201 18.29 -10.26 -2.09
CA LYS A 201 19.01 -10.11 -3.34
C LYS A 201 20.28 -9.33 -3.03
N THR A 202 21.39 -10.05 -2.93
CA THR A 202 22.75 -9.54 -3.03
C THR A 202 23.05 -9.14 -4.48
N ALA A 203 23.95 -8.15 -4.62
CA ALA A 203 24.56 -7.60 -5.85
C ALA A 203 23.69 -6.59 -6.66
N ALA A 204 24.16 -5.39 -7.04
CA ALA A 204 25.46 -4.73 -6.89
C ALA A 204 25.29 -3.23 -7.21
N ILE A 205 25.81 -2.33 -6.37
CA ILE A 205 26.28 -0.99 -6.76
C ILE A 205 27.50 -0.67 -5.88
N THR A 206 28.64 -0.45 -6.51
CA THR A 206 29.93 -0.04 -5.94
C THR A 206 30.18 1.42 -6.30
N THR A 207 30.70 2.19 -5.31
CA THR A 207 31.42 3.51 -5.28
C THR A 207 30.76 4.43 -4.23
N MET A 208 31.07 4.41 -2.92
CA MET A 208 32.28 4.75 -2.13
C MET A 208 32.44 6.24 -1.74
N SER A 209 32.07 6.56 -0.49
CA SER A 209 32.68 7.50 0.50
C SER A 209 31.70 7.65 1.70
N ASP A 210 31.73 6.81 2.74
CA ASP A 210 32.48 6.88 4.03
C ASP A 210 32.13 8.15 4.87
N ASP A 211 31.74 8.18 6.16
CA ASP A 211 31.76 7.27 7.32
C ASP A 211 30.64 7.78 8.30
N THR A 212 29.82 7.00 9.04
CA THR A 212 30.15 6.53 10.41
C THR A 212 29.04 5.62 10.99
N SER A 213 29.43 4.36 11.25
CA SER A 213 29.02 3.44 12.32
C SER A 213 27.56 2.91 12.47
N ARG A 214 27.38 1.62 12.13
CA ARG A 214 27.17 0.47 13.05
C ARG A 214 26.51 -0.68 12.28
N LYS A 215 27.34 -1.65 11.87
CA LYS A 215 26.93 -2.91 11.24
C LYS A 215 26.57 -3.91 12.34
N ASP A 216 25.30 -4.29 12.42
CA ASP A 216 24.93 -5.56 13.04
C ASP A 216 24.76 -6.63 11.95
N CYS A 217 25.69 -7.57 11.96
CA CYS A 217 25.61 -8.82 11.21
C CYS A 217 24.48 -9.68 11.78
N ILE A 218 23.42 -9.88 11.00
CA ILE A 218 22.40 -10.89 11.28
C ILE A 218 23.05 -12.26 11.05
N ILE A 219 23.66 -12.81 12.10
CA ILE A 219 23.90 -14.24 12.25
C ILE A 219 22.56 -14.86 12.64
N SER A 220 22.13 -15.83 11.84
CA SER A 220 20.96 -16.65 12.10
C SER A 220 21.11 -17.40 13.42
N THR A 221 20.40 -16.97 14.46
CA THR A 221 20.27 -17.71 15.72
C THR A 221 18.89 -18.37 15.79
N SER A 222 18.89 -19.66 16.06
CA SER A 222 17.79 -20.63 15.91
C SER A 222 16.56 -20.44 16.82
N ASN A 223 16.51 -19.41 17.67
CA ASN A 223 15.56 -19.38 18.80
C ASN A 223 14.66 -18.13 18.86
N GLY A 224 14.28 -17.54 17.71
CA GLY A 224 13.13 -16.61 17.61
C GLY A 224 13.22 -15.25 18.34
N ILE A 225 14.31 -14.95 19.04
CA ILE A 225 14.49 -13.70 19.79
C ILE A 225 15.11 -12.63 18.88
N LYS A 226 14.42 -11.49 18.73
CA LYS A 226 14.78 -10.41 17.78
C LYS A 226 15.79 -9.38 18.32
N ASN A 227 16.05 -9.39 19.63
CA ASN A 227 16.96 -8.46 20.28
C ASN A 227 18.34 -9.14 20.49
N LEU A 228 19.41 -8.52 19.98
CA LEU A 228 20.76 -9.08 19.95
C LEU A 228 21.34 -9.31 21.36
N ALA A 229 21.14 -8.35 22.26
CA ALA A 229 21.59 -8.42 23.65
C ALA A 229 20.93 -9.60 24.39
N THR A 230 19.62 -9.77 24.25
CA THR A 230 18.89 -10.89 24.88
C THR A 230 19.27 -12.23 24.28
N ALA A 231 19.55 -12.31 22.96
CA ALA A 231 19.96 -13.55 22.32
C ALA A 231 21.32 -14.04 22.87
N SER A 232 22.28 -13.12 23.04
CA SER A 232 23.61 -13.45 23.60
C SER A 232 23.52 -13.94 25.05
N LEU A 233 22.66 -13.34 25.86
CA LEU A 233 22.42 -13.76 27.24
C LEU A 233 21.75 -15.13 27.29
N THR A 234 20.74 -15.37 26.45
CA THR A 234 20.08 -16.69 26.40
C THR A 234 21.02 -17.81 25.95
N SER A 235 21.93 -17.54 25.01
CA SER A 235 22.92 -18.53 24.57
C SER A 235 23.85 -18.94 25.72
N ARG A 236 24.36 -17.95 26.47
CA ARG A 236 25.26 -18.21 27.62
C ARG A 236 24.57 -18.99 28.73
N VAL A 237 23.31 -18.65 29.04
CA VAL A 237 22.54 -19.36 30.09
C VAL A 237 22.27 -20.81 29.69
N LEU A 238 21.98 -21.07 28.41
CA LEU A 238 21.77 -22.43 27.91
C LEU A 238 23.07 -23.25 27.95
N GLU A 239 24.20 -22.68 27.52
CA GLU A 239 25.51 -23.32 27.62
C GLU A 239 25.87 -23.64 29.08
N GLU A 240 25.64 -22.71 30.00
CA GLU A 240 25.90 -22.91 31.43
C GLU A 240 25.02 -24.03 32.04
N GLN A 241 23.74 -24.10 31.65
CA GLN A 241 22.86 -25.19 32.06
C GLN A 241 23.30 -26.54 31.49
N GLU A 242 23.75 -26.59 30.25
CA GLU A 242 24.26 -27.80 29.61
C GLU A 242 25.55 -28.29 30.28
N GLU A 243 26.47 -27.40 30.63
CA GLU A 243 27.67 -27.74 31.38
C GLU A 243 27.33 -28.25 32.78
N ARG A 244 26.38 -27.62 33.46
CA ARG A 244 25.91 -28.09 34.77
C ARG A 244 25.28 -29.49 34.66
N ASN A 245 24.53 -29.75 33.60
CA ASN A 245 23.95 -31.06 33.32
C ASN A 245 25.02 -32.10 32.92
N LYS A 246 26.04 -31.71 32.15
CA LYS A 246 27.20 -32.56 31.83
C LYS A 246 27.97 -32.91 33.09
N ARG A 247 28.24 -31.94 33.97
CA ARG A 247 28.89 -32.17 35.28
C ARG A 247 28.07 -33.12 36.16
N ARG A 248 26.74 -32.99 36.19
CA ARG A 248 25.85 -33.95 36.86
C ARG A 248 25.95 -35.36 36.25
N LYS A 249 26.06 -35.48 34.92
CA LYS A 249 26.19 -36.78 34.22
C LYS A 249 27.57 -37.41 34.34
N ILE A 250 28.62 -36.61 34.55
CA ILE A 250 30.01 -37.06 34.77
C ILE A 250 30.22 -37.52 36.22
N GLY A 251 29.55 -36.89 37.20
CA GLY A 251 29.58 -37.31 38.61
C GLY A 251 28.80 -38.59 38.93
N MET A 252 28.14 -39.21 37.94
CA MET A 252 27.49 -40.50 38.12
C MET A 252 28.49 -41.63 37.83
N ASN A 253 28.95 -42.29 38.89
CA ASN A 253 29.73 -43.53 38.83
C ASN A 253 29.03 -44.55 37.91
N GLU A 254 29.80 -45.37 37.19
CA GLU A 254 29.25 -46.41 36.31
C GLU A 254 28.28 -47.36 37.04
N ASN A 255 28.49 -47.56 38.34
CA ASN A 255 27.60 -48.33 39.22
C ASN A 255 26.19 -47.72 39.39
N LEU A 256 26.00 -46.42 39.15
CA LEU A 256 24.68 -45.77 39.14
C LEU A 256 24.04 -45.76 37.75
N LYS A 257 24.85 -45.85 36.68
CA LYS A 257 24.36 -45.96 35.29
C LYS A 257 23.82 -47.36 34.99
N SER A 258 24.34 -48.41 35.63
CA SER A 258 23.81 -49.79 35.50
C SER A 258 22.46 -50.00 36.20
N LEU A 259 22.13 -49.17 37.21
CA LEU A 259 20.82 -49.18 37.87
C LEU A 259 19.73 -48.46 37.05
N PHE A 260 20.11 -47.61 36.09
CA PHE A 260 19.20 -46.83 35.24
C PHE A 260 19.43 -47.08 33.74
N SER A 261 19.84 -48.29 33.36
CA SER A 261 19.68 -48.73 31.98
C SER A 261 18.19 -48.81 31.66
N SER A 262 17.75 -47.99 30.72
CA SER A 262 16.46 -48.15 30.03
C SER A 262 16.36 -49.58 29.52
N LYS A 263 15.49 -50.36 30.17
CA LYS A 263 15.11 -51.69 29.71
C LYS A 263 14.51 -51.55 28.30
N CYS A 264 15.29 -51.91 27.30
CA CYS A 264 14.80 -52.23 25.97
C CYS A 264 14.01 -53.53 26.09
N HIS A 265 12.74 -53.44 26.49
CA HIS A 265 11.75 -54.45 26.17
C HIS A 265 10.92 -53.92 25.01
N SER A 266 11.15 -54.52 23.84
CA SER A 266 10.19 -54.59 22.76
C SER A 266 8.97 -55.38 23.24
N VAL A 267 8.00 -54.70 23.85
CA VAL A 267 6.67 -55.26 24.09
C VAL A 267 5.65 -54.14 23.95
N GLU A 268 4.92 -54.24 22.84
CA GLU A 268 3.50 -53.97 22.64
C GLU A 268 2.79 -52.82 23.38
N THR A 269 2.10 -52.04 22.54
CA THR A 269 0.92 -51.22 22.80
C THR A 269 0.12 -51.51 24.08
N TYR A 270 -0.45 -50.43 24.62
CA TYR A 270 -1.38 -50.28 25.76
C TYR A 270 -0.73 -49.98 27.11
N SER A 271 -0.77 -48.71 27.52
CA SER A 271 -1.47 -48.33 28.75
C SER A 271 -1.53 -46.82 28.90
N SER A 272 -2.76 -46.31 28.90
CA SER A 272 -3.16 -44.94 29.22
C SER A 272 -2.76 -44.53 30.64
N ASP A 273 -2.27 -43.30 30.75
CA ASP A 273 -2.08 -42.45 31.93
C ASP A 273 -2.71 -42.94 33.24
N PHE A 274 -1.83 -43.34 34.17
CA PHE A 274 -2.13 -43.70 35.55
C PHE A 274 -2.63 -42.51 36.40
N MET A 275 -2.46 -41.27 35.91
CA MET A 275 -2.82 -40.03 36.60
C MET A 275 -4.26 -39.54 36.35
N THR A 276 -5.00 -40.14 35.41
CA THR A 276 -6.39 -39.76 35.05
C THR A 276 -7.46 -40.73 35.55
N ARG A 277 -7.11 -41.73 36.36
CA ARG A 277 -8.12 -42.60 37.00
C ARG A 277 -8.79 -41.86 38.16
N GLY A 278 -9.78 -41.04 37.83
CA GLY A 278 -10.74 -40.51 38.79
C GLY A 278 -11.43 -41.65 39.54
N PHE A 279 -11.59 -41.49 40.86
CA PHE A 279 -12.31 -42.42 41.72
C PHE A 279 -13.80 -42.43 41.36
N SER A 280 -14.32 -43.57 40.90
CA SER A 280 -15.76 -43.83 40.83
C SER A 280 -16.19 -44.62 42.08
N LEU A 281 -16.99 -43.99 42.94
CA LEU A 281 -17.63 -44.64 44.08
C LEU A 281 -18.75 -45.59 43.61
N PRO A 282 -18.91 -46.79 44.19
CA PRO A 282 -19.98 -47.71 43.82
C PRO A 282 -21.30 -47.28 44.47
N THR A 283 -22.31 -46.95 43.67
CA THR A 283 -23.70 -46.89 44.11
C THR A 283 -24.24 -48.31 44.24
N LYS A 284 -24.46 -48.77 45.48
CA LYS A 284 -25.14 -50.02 45.78
C LYS A 284 -26.65 -49.89 45.51
N LYS A 285 -27.25 -50.96 44.99
CA LYS A 285 -28.64 -51.32 45.29
C LYS A 285 -28.72 -51.88 46.71
#